data_AF-A0A354F8C0-F1
#
_entry.id   AF-A0A354F8C0-F1
#
_cell.length_a   1.000
_cell.length_b   1.000
_cell.length_c   1.000
_cell.angle_alpha   90.00
_cell.angle_beta   90.00
_cell.angle_gamma   90.00
#
_symmetry.space_group_name_H-M   'P 1'
#
loop_
_entity.id
_entity.type
_entity.pdbx_description
1 polymer ?
#
loop_
_entity_poly.entity_id
_entity_poly.type
_entity_poly.pdbx_seq_one_letter_code
_entity_poly.pdbx_strand_id
1 'polypeptide(L)' 'GYYDRLLRDADTRPFLVALAFEVQIVNKIPIGDHDVRMDKIITEKRIIDCK' A
#
# COMPACT_ATOMS: atom_id res chain seq x y z
N GLY A 1 5.33 11.13 4.79
CA GLY A 1 4.70 11.41 3.48
C GLY A 1 3.40 12.19 3.63
N TYR A 2 2.86 12.71 2.52
CA TYR A 2 1.54 13.39 2.48
C TYR A 2 0.41 12.39 2.77
N TYR A 3 0.50 11.18 2.21
CA TYR A 3 -0.45 10.08 2.45
C TYR A 3 -0.38 9.53 3.87
N ASP A 4 0.82 9.38 4.47
CA ASP A 4 0.93 8.87 5.85
C ASP A 4 0.23 9.77 6.86
N ARG A 5 0.22 11.10 6.64
CA ARG A 5 -0.51 12.04 7.51
C ARG A 5 -2.02 11.89 7.33
N LEU A 6 -2.49 11.82 6.08
CA LEU A 6 -3.91 11.62 5.77
C LEU A 6 -4.45 10.30 6.33
N LEU A 7 -3.65 9.23 6.28
CA LEU A 7 -4.04 7.89 6.74
C LEU A 7 -3.86 7.68 8.24
N ARG A 8 -3.03 8.49 8.91
CA ARG A 8 -2.82 8.44 10.36
C ARG A 8 -3.96 9.11 11.13
N ASP A 9 -4.58 10.14 10.57
CA ASP A 9 -5.63 10.94 11.23
C ASP A 9 -7.06 10.44 10.96
N ALA A 10 -7.22 9.28 10.30
CA ALA A 10 -8.54 8.67 10.11
C ALA A 10 -8.95 7.87 11.35
N ASP A 11 -10.07 8.23 11.99
CA ASP A 11 -10.65 7.51 13.15
C ASP A 11 -10.87 6.00 12.89
N THR A 12 -11.02 5.64 11.61
CA THR A 12 -11.06 4.26 11.14
C THR A 12 -10.09 4.09 9.99
N ARG A 13 -9.20 3.09 10.07
CA ARG A 13 -8.32 2.74 8.94
C ARG A 13 -9.20 2.22 7.79
N PRO A 14 -9.34 2.96 6.68
CA PRO A 14 -10.11 2.49 5.54
C PRO A 14 -9.39 1.34 4.86
N PHE A 15 -10.10 0.57 4.02
CA PHE A 15 -9.48 -0.47 3.21
C PHE A 15 -8.60 0.18 2.11
N LEU A 16 -7.30 -0.11 2.13
CA LEU A 16 -6.32 0.53 1.26
C LEU A 16 -6.00 -0.34 0.05
N VAL A 17 -6.24 0.21 -1.14
CA VAL A 17 -5.91 -0.43 -2.42
C VAL A 17 -4.88 0.43 -3.16
N ALA A 18 -3.72 -0.17 -3.44
CA ALA A 18 -2.71 0.45 -4.29
C ALA A 18 -2.86 -0.01 -5.74
N LEU A 19 -2.71 0.93 -6.67
CA LEU A 19 -2.50 0.63 -8.08
C LEU A 19 -1.00 0.70 -8.36
N ALA A 20 -0.45 -0.33 -8.98
CA ALA A 20 0.96 -0.40 -9.33
C ALA A 20 1.15 -1.18 -10.62
N PHE A 21 2.22 -0.92 -11.36
CA PHE A 21 2.61 -1.79 -12.47
C PHE A 21 3.23 -3.09 -11.95
N GLU A 22 3.11 -4.16 -12.72
CA GLU A 22 3.71 -5.45 -12.36
C GLU A 22 5.23 -5.35 -12.16
N VAL A 23 5.90 -4.47 -12.93
CA VAL A 23 7.35 -4.22 -12.82
C VAL A 23 7.76 -3.58 -11.48
N GLN A 24 6.82 -2.96 -10.77
CA GLN A 24 7.07 -2.36 -9.45
C GLN A 24 6.95 -3.37 -8.31
N ILE A 25 6.44 -4.59 -8.58
CA ILE A 25 6.32 -5.65 -7.58
C ILE A 25 7.69 -6.30 -7.40
N VAL A 26 8.24 -6.18 -6.18
CA VAL A 26 9.55 -6.71 -5.80
C VAL A 26 9.47 -7.48 -4.47
N ASN A 27 10.41 -8.40 -4.26
CA ASN A 27 10.39 -9.28 -3.07
C ASN A 27 10.67 -8.53 -1.75
N LYS A 28 11.43 -7.43 -1.80
CA LYS A 28 11.78 -6.64 -0.61
C LYS A 28 11.96 -5.18 -0.99
N ILE A 29 11.39 -4.32 -0.17
CA ILE A 29 11.64 -2.88 -0.17
C ILE A 29 12.17 -2.48 1.22
N PRO A 30 12.98 -1.42 1.32
CA PRO A 30 13.25 -0.79 2.60
C PRO A 30 11.92 -0.24 3.14
N ILE A 31 11.57 -0.59 4.37
CA ILE A 31 10.37 -0.11 5.05
C ILE A 31 10.84 0.86 6.13
N GLY A 32 10.26 2.05 6.18
CA GLY A 32 10.44 3.02 7.27
C GLY A 32 9.30 2.97 8.29
N ASP A 33 9.55 3.52 9.49
CA ASP A 33 8.59 3.56 10.60
C ASP A 33 7.31 4.37 10.33
N HIS A 34 7.22 5.02 9.17
CA HIS A 34 6.08 5.82 8.75
C HIS A 34 5.34 5.25 7.54
N ASP A 35 5.82 4.15 6.96
CA ASP A 35 5.18 3.53 5.81
C ASP A 35 3.89 2.82 6.22
N VAL A 36 2.81 3.08 5.48
CA VAL A 36 1.51 2.44 5.72
C VAL A 36 1.38 1.20 4.84
N ARG A 37 1.09 0.05 5.45
CA ARG A 37 0.79 -1.17 4.70
C ARG A 37 -0.54 -1.05 3.97
N MET A 38 -0.55 -1.49 2.71
CA MET A 38 -1.75 -1.63 1.88
C MET A 38 -2.44 -2.96 2.17
N ASP A 39 -3.76 -3.02 1.98
CA ASP A 39 -4.52 -4.27 2.15
C ASP A 39 -4.63 -5.04 0.82
N LYS A 40 -4.55 -4.35 -0.32
CA LYS A 40 -4.57 -4.93 -1.67
C LYS A 40 -3.71 -4.13 -2.64
N ILE A 41 -3.09 -4.82 -3.61
CA ILE A 41 -2.39 -4.20 -4.74
C ILE A 41 -3.00 -4.73 -6.04
N ILE A 42 -3.34 -3.85 -6.96
CA ILE A 42 -3.86 -4.19 -8.29
C ILE A 42 -2.84 -3.76 -9.33
N THR A 43 -2.45 -4.70 -10.19
CA THR A 43 -1.61 -4.47 -11.35
C THR A 43 -2.36 -4.69 -12.64
N GLU A 44 -1.74 -4.38 -13.77
CA GLU A 44 -2.27 -4.70 -15.09
C GLU A 44 -2.34 -6.21 -15.37
N LYS A 45 -1.72 -7.05 -14.54
CA LYS A 45 -1.70 -8.52 -14.71
C LYS A 45 -2.43 -9.30 -13.63
N ARG A 46 -2.48 -8.82 -12.38
CA ARG A 46 -3.06 -9.57 -11.26
C ARG A 46 -3.48 -8.68 -10.08
N ILE A 47 -4.25 -9.29 -9.18
CA ILE A 47 -4.63 -8.71 -7.90
C ILE A 47 -3.87 -9.46 -6.80
N ILE A 48 -3.24 -8.71 -5.90
CA ILE A 48 -2.44 -9.22 -4.78
C ILE A 48 -3.14 -8.81 -3.48
N ASP A 49 -3.51 -9.79 -2.66
CA ASP A 49 -4.06 -9.56 -1.33
C ASP A 49 -2.93 -9.52 -0.30
N CYS A 50 -2.79 -8.40 0.42
CA CYS A 50 -1.71 -8.13 1.36
C CYS A 50 -2.18 -8.34 2.82
N LYS A 51 -2.82 -9.48 3.08
CA LYS A 51 -3.23 -9.89 4.44
C LYS A 51 -2.04 -10.12 5.35
#